data_AF-A0A5B7EX77-F1
#
_entry.id   AF-A0A5B7EX77-F1
#
_cell.length_a   1.000
_cell.length_b   1.000
_cell.length_c   1.000
_cell.angle_alpha   90.00
_cell.angle_beta   90.00
_cell.angle_gamma   90.00
#
_symmetry.space_group_name_H-M   'P 1'
#
loop_
_entity.id
_entity.type
_entity.pdbx_description
1 polymer ?
#
loop_
_entity_poly.entity_id
_entity_poly.type
_entity_poly.pdbx_seq_one_letter_code
_entity_poly.pdbx_strand_id
1 'polypeptide(L)'
;MGHAISCVTSLRRLGDDHRERIALLERQFLQQKHQLLRSRESALWEMEERHLHGKHQLSKKQLKDIFFLQRHQVQDSTQELDQEVEEVIRLGRFSEGGRRLVKVRMRSQVVLEEIMIRKEKLADDTESKDIWIKRDMNLKERKKE
;
A
#
# COMPACT_ATOMS: atom_id res chain seq x y z
N MET A 1 54.42 71.88 8.56
CA MET A 1 54.24 70.58 7.85
C MET A 1 53.53 69.50 8.68
N GLY A 2 53.74 69.41 10.00
CA GLY A 2 53.12 68.36 10.84
C GLY A 2 51.58 68.34 10.89
N HIS A 3 50.91 69.50 10.90
CA HIS A 3 49.43 69.55 10.95
C HIS A 3 48.76 69.01 9.68
N ALA A 4 49.33 69.26 8.50
CA ALA A 4 48.80 68.75 7.24
C ALA A 4 48.93 67.21 7.16
N ILE A 5 50.05 66.66 7.62
CA ILE A 5 50.28 65.20 7.71
C ILE A 5 49.31 64.56 8.71
N SER A 6 49.05 65.21 9.86
CA SER A 6 48.07 64.75 10.84
C SER A 6 46.64 64.75 10.30
N CYS A 7 46.26 65.74 9.48
CA CYS A 7 44.92 65.80 8.89
C CYS A 7 44.70 64.69 7.84
N VAL A 8 45.70 64.47 6.97
CA VAL A 8 45.66 63.42 5.93
C VAL A 8 45.61 62.02 6.55
N THR A 9 46.35 61.79 7.63
CA THR A 9 46.32 60.51 8.35
C THR A 9 44.98 60.26 9.04
N SER A 10 44.37 61.28 9.66
CA SER A 10 43.03 61.17 10.24
C SER A 10 41.95 60.88 9.20
N LEU A 11 42.00 61.53 8.03
CA LEU A 11 41.05 61.27 6.93
C LEU A 11 41.18 59.86 6.35
N ARG A 12 42.40 59.33 6.23
CA ARG A 12 42.61 57.94 5.79
C ARG A 12 42.02 56.95 6.78
N ARG A 13 42.29 57.13 8.08
CA ARG A 13 41.73 56.27 9.15
C ARG A 13 40.21 56.27 9.13
N LEU A 14 39.58 57.44 9.01
CA LEU A 14 38.12 57.53 8.90
C LEU A 14 37.58 56.78 7.66
N GLY A 15 38.30 56.85 6.53
CA GLY A 15 37.95 56.11 5.32
C GLY A 15 38.12 54.60 5.47
N ASP A 16 39.16 54.16 6.18
CA ASP A 16 39.37 52.75 6.52
C ASP A 16 38.27 52.22 7.46
N ASP A 17 37.96 52.96 8.53
CA ASP A 17 36.88 52.63 9.48
C ASP A 17 35.52 52.51 8.78
N HIS A 18 35.24 53.40 7.82
CA HIS A 18 34.00 53.36 7.05
C HIS A 18 33.93 52.13 6.14
N ARG A 19 35.03 51.80 5.44
CA ARG A 19 35.12 50.58 4.62
C ARG A 19 34.95 49.33 5.45
N GLU A 20 35.58 49.27 6.62
CA GLU A 20 35.46 48.13 7.54
C GLU A 20 34.02 47.98 8.05
N ARG A 21 33.37 49.11 8.39
CA ARG A 21 31.97 49.09 8.81
C ARG A 21 31.03 48.60 7.70
N ILE A 22 31.25 48.99 6.45
CA ILE A 22 30.48 48.49 5.30
C ILE A 22 30.69 46.97 5.16
N ALA A 23 31.94 46.51 5.14
CA ALA A 23 32.26 45.09 5.00
C ALA A 23 31.64 44.24 6.13
N LEU A 24 31.62 44.75 7.36
CA LEU A 24 30.98 44.09 8.50
C LEU A 24 29.46 43.96 8.30
N LEU A 25 28.79 45.04 7.88
CA LEU A 25 27.35 45.03 7.65
C LEU A 25 26.96 44.09 6.51
N GLU A 26 27.72 44.07 5.41
CA GLU A 26 27.49 43.15 4.29
C GLU A 26 27.63 41.69 4.73
N ARG A 27 28.68 41.38 5.52
CA ARG A 27 28.87 40.04 6.08
C ARG A 27 27.71 39.63 6.98
N GLN A 28 27.25 40.52 7.87
CA GLN A 28 26.11 40.25 8.74
C GLN A 28 24.83 40.02 7.95
N PHE A 29 24.54 40.85 6.94
CA PHE A 29 23.38 40.69 6.08
C PHE A 29 23.40 39.36 5.32
N LEU A 30 24.54 38.99 4.74
CA LEU A 30 24.69 37.72 4.03
C LEU A 30 24.51 36.52 4.98
N GLN A 31 25.07 36.61 6.19
CA GLN A 31 24.90 35.57 7.21
C GLN A 31 23.43 35.41 7.62
N GLN A 32 22.73 36.52 7.88
CA GLN A 32 21.31 36.51 8.22
C GLN A 32 20.46 35.94 7.08
N LYS A 33 20.70 36.38 5.84
CA LYS A 33 20.03 35.85 4.64
C LYS A 33 20.22 34.35 4.52
N HIS A 34 21.45 33.88 4.68
CA HIS A 34 21.76 32.46 4.57
C HIS A 34 21.11 31.64 5.69
N GLN A 35 21.08 32.15 6.92
CA GLN A 35 20.37 31.52 8.03
C GLN A 35 18.86 31.41 7.74
N LEU A 36 18.24 32.48 7.23
CA LEU A 36 16.82 32.45 6.86
C LEU A 36 16.52 31.44 5.76
N LEU A 37 17.38 31.36 4.74
CA LEU A 37 17.24 30.38 3.66
C LEU A 37 17.34 28.94 4.19
N ARG A 38 18.33 28.65 5.02
CA ARG A 38 18.46 27.32 5.64
C ARG A 38 17.26 26.98 6.53
N SER A 39 16.80 27.92 7.36
CA SER A 39 15.63 27.68 8.21
C SER A 39 14.38 27.41 7.38
N ARG A 40 14.19 28.15 6.27
CA ARG A 40 13.09 27.91 5.33
C ARG A 40 13.19 26.53 4.68
N GLU A 41 14.37 26.14 4.20
CA GLU A 41 14.59 24.83 3.58
C GLU A 41 14.37 23.69 4.58
N SER A 42 14.82 23.83 5.82
CA SER A 42 14.57 22.86 6.90
C SER A 42 13.07 22.70 7.16
N ALA A 43 12.33 23.81 7.28
CA ALA A 43 10.89 23.77 7.53
C ALA A 43 10.11 23.14 6.36
N LEU A 44 10.53 23.38 5.12
CA LEU A 44 9.96 22.73 3.94
C LEU A 44 10.24 21.22 3.95
N TRP A 45 11.47 20.82 4.26
CA TRP A 45 11.83 19.40 4.36
C TRP A 45 11.03 18.67 5.42
N GLU A 46 10.93 19.23 6.62
CA GLU A 46 10.15 18.65 7.72
C GLU A 46 8.66 18.54 7.40
N MET A 47 8.11 19.50 6.64
CA MET A 47 6.72 19.45 6.19
C MET A 47 6.51 18.34 5.17
N GLU A 48 7.37 18.26 4.15
CA GLU A 48 7.31 17.25 3.10
C GLU A 48 7.47 15.84 3.69
N GLU A 49 8.43 15.65 4.61
CA GLU A 49 8.65 14.38 5.29
C GLU A 49 7.41 13.95 6.09
N ARG A 50 6.82 14.85 6.88
CA ARG A 50 5.57 14.57 7.61
C ARG A 50 4.43 14.22 6.67
N HIS A 51 4.31 14.92 5.55
CA HIS A 51 3.27 14.67 4.55
C HIS A 51 3.42 13.28 3.91
N LEU A 52 4.63 12.94 3.47
CA LEU A 52 4.95 11.64 2.90
C LEU A 52 4.74 10.51 3.91
N HIS A 53 5.19 10.71 5.15
CA HIS A 53 4.99 9.76 6.22
C HIS A 53 3.50 9.53 6.49
N GLY A 54 2.71 10.60 6.57
CA GLY A 54 1.25 10.53 6.75
C GLY A 54 0.57 9.75 5.62
N LYS A 55 0.92 10.04 4.36
CA LYS A 55 0.40 9.30 3.20
C LYS A 55 0.75 7.81 3.27
N HIS A 56 2.00 7.49 3.59
CA HIS A 56 2.44 6.09 3.72
C HIS A 56 1.68 5.36 4.82
N GLN A 57 1.52 5.97 6.00
CA GLN A 57 0.78 5.37 7.12
C GLN A 57 -0.68 5.12 6.76
N LEU A 58 -1.34 6.07 6.08
CA LEU A 58 -2.72 5.91 5.64
C LEU A 58 -2.85 4.76 4.63
N SER A 59 -1.99 4.73 3.61
CA SER A 59 -2.00 3.66 2.61
C SER A 59 -1.75 2.28 3.23
N LYS A 60 -0.80 2.20 4.17
CA LYS A 60 -0.53 0.98 4.94
C LYS A 60 -1.75 0.53 5.76
N LYS A 61 -2.47 1.47 6.38
CA LYS A 61 -3.71 1.17 7.10
C LYS A 61 -4.81 0.69 6.16
N GLN A 62 -5.03 1.39 5.05
CA GLN A 62 -6.02 0.99 4.03
C GLN A 62 -5.76 -0.42 3.51
N LEU A 63 -4.51 -0.78 3.22
CA LEU A 63 -4.17 -2.12 2.77
C LEU A 63 -4.46 -3.20 3.83
N LYS A 64 -4.17 -2.89 5.10
CA LYS A 64 -4.53 -3.78 6.21
C LYS A 64 -6.04 -3.97 6.30
N ASP A 65 -6.80 -2.87 6.27
CA ASP A 65 -8.26 -2.90 6.40
C ASP A 65 -8.90 -3.69 5.24
N ILE A 66 -8.44 -3.48 4.00
CA ILE A 66 -8.88 -4.25 2.82
C ILE A 66 -8.58 -5.74 3.02
N PHE A 67 -7.37 -6.08 3.46
CA PHE A 67 -6.98 -7.46 3.67
C PHE A 67 -7.78 -8.14 4.79
N PHE A 68 -8.03 -7.44 5.90
CA PHE A 68 -8.87 -7.95 6.98
C PHE A 68 -10.30 -8.18 6.51
N LEU A 69 -10.88 -7.24 5.76
CA LEU A 69 -12.21 -7.37 5.21
C LEU A 69 -12.31 -8.54 4.23
N GLN A 70 -11.35 -8.67 3.31
CA GLN A 70 -11.30 -9.77 2.35
C GLN A 70 -11.20 -11.12 3.07
N ARG A 71 -10.33 -11.22 4.09
CA ARG A 71 -10.21 -12.44 4.89
C ARG A 71 -11.52 -12.78 5.60
N HIS A 72 -12.17 -11.79 6.23
CA HIS A 72 -13.43 -12.00 6.94
C HIS A 72 -14.52 -12.47 5.97
N GLN A 73 -14.66 -11.83 4.81
CA GLN A 73 -15.63 -12.22 3.80
C GLN A 73 -15.42 -13.67 3.30
N VAL A 74 -14.16 -14.08 3.09
CA VAL A 74 -13.85 -15.47 2.71
C VAL A 74 -14.16 -16.44 3.85
N GLN A 75 -13.86 -16.05 5.09
CA GLN A 75 -14.16 -16.85 6.27
C GLN A 75 -15.68 -17.05 6.44
N ASP A 76 -16.47 -15.99 6.32
CA ASP A 76 -17.94 -16.04 6.37
C ASP A 76 -18.47 -16.93 5.26
N SER A 77 -18.00 -16.73 4.02
CA SER A 77 -18.42 -17.54 2.86
C SER A 77 -18.11 -19.03 3.05
N THR A 78 -16.98 -19.36 3.70
CA THR A 78 -16.60 -20.75 4.01
C THR A 78 -17.50 -21.32 5.10
N GLN A 79 -17.79 -20.54 6.14
CA GLN A 79 -18.68 -20.94 7.22
C GLN A 79 -20.13 -21.14 6.75
N GLU A 80 -20.61 -20.29 5.85
CA GLU A 80 -21.91 -20.46 5.18
C GLU A 80 -21.92 -21.72 4.33
N LEU A 81 -20.87 -21.95 3.54
CA LEU A 81 -20.75 -23.16 2.73
C LEU A 81 -20.74 -24.43 3.58
N ASP A 82 -20.01 -24.44 4.70
CA ASP A 82 -19.96 -25.56 5.63
C ASP A 82 -21.33 -25.87 6.25
N GLN A 83 -22.16 -24.85 6.49
CA GLN A 83 -23.54 -25.04 6.95
C GLN A 83 -24.45 -25.64 5.87
N GLU A 84 -24.17 -25.34 4.60
CA GLU A 84 -24.92 -25.83 3.45
C GLU A 84 -24.46 -27.22 2.99
N VAL A 85 -23.29 -27.70 3.43
CA VAL A 85 -22.86 -29.09 3.24
C VAL A 85 -23.71 -30.01 4.13
N GLU A 86 -24.41 -30.95 3.52
CA GLU A 86 -25.19 -31.96 4.24
C GLU A 86 -24.38 -33.25 4.46
N GLU A 87 -23.66 -33.69 3.43
CA GLU A 87 -22.92 -34.95 3.46
C GLU A 87 -21.68 -34.88 2.56
N VAL A 88 -20.55 -35.43 3.02
CA VAL A 88 -19.32 -35.55 2.23
C VAL A 88 -18.87 -37.01 2.23
N ILE A 89 -18.90 -37.63 1.05
CA ILE A 89 -18.55 -39.04 0.86
C ILE A 89 -17.30 -39.13 -0.01
N ARG A 90 -16.24 -39.76 0.48
CA ARG A 90 -15.03 -40.05 -0.31
C ARG A 90 -15.25 -41.36 -1.09
N LEU A 91 -15.13 -41.31 -2.41
CA LEU A 91 -15.33 -42.45 -3.30
C LEU A 91 -14.00 -43.16 -3.60
N GLY A 92 -14.01 -44.50 -3.59
CA GLY A 92 -12.87 -45.36 -3.98
C GLY A 92 -12.01 -45.88 -2.81
N ARG A 93 -11.08 -46.80 -3.12
CA ARG A 93 -10.13 -47.38 -2.14
C ARG A 93 -8.95 -46.44 -1.87
N PHE A 94 -8.37 -46.51 -0.67
CA PHE A 94 -7.14 -45.78 -0.33
C PHE A 94 -5.96 -46.32 -1.13
N SER A 95 -5.39 -45.48 -2.01
CA SER A 95 -4.08 -45.70 -2.63
C SER A 95 -3.12 -44.63 -2.13
N GLU A 96 -1.91 -45.03 -1.80
CA GLU A 96 -0.84 -44.16 -1.31
C GLU A 96 -0.44 -43.18 -2.43
N GLY A 97 -0.65 -41.88 -2.21
CA GLY A 97 -0.35 -40.80 -3.18
C GLY A 97 -1.45 -40.45 -4.20
N GLY A 98 -2.60 -41.14 -4.21
CA GLY A 98 -3.70 -40.87 -5.18
C GLY A 98 -4.74 -39.86 -4.70
N ARG A 99 -5.18 -38.93 -5.58
CA ARG A 99 -6.36 -38.06 -5.33
C ARG A 99 -7.64 -38.91 -5.40
N ARG A 100 -8.55 -38.77 -4.44
CA ARG A 100 -9.87 -39.43 -4.45
C ARG A 100 -10.96 -38.48 -4.86
N LEU A 101 -11.94 -39.02 -5.58
CA LEU A 101 -13.18 -38.33 -5.88
C LEU A 101 -13.99 -38.15 -4.58
N VAL A 102 -14.57 -36.97 -4.43
CA VAL A 102 -15.44 -36.63 -3.29
C VAL A 102 -16.82 -36.31 -3.85
N LYS A 103 -17.85 -36.96 -3.30
CA LYS A 103 -19.25 -36.63 -3.55
C LYS A 103 -19.76 -35.79 -2.38
N VAL A 104 -20.19 -34.57 -2.67
CA VAL A 104 -20.74 -33.63 -1.69
C VAL A 104 -22.23 -33.49 -1.96
N ARG A 105 -23.06 -33.68 -0.92
CA ARG A 105 -24.48 -33.37 -0.93
C ARG A 105 -24.68 -32.03 -0.25
N MET A 106 -25.35 -31.11 -0.93
CA MET A 106 -25.66 -29.78 -0.42
C MET A 106 -27.13 -29.70 -0.01
N ARG A 107 -27.44 -28.86 0.97
CA ARG A 107 -28.79 -28.62 1.48
C ARG A 107 -29.62 -27.80 0.49
N SER A 108 -29.04 -26.71 -0.03
CA SER A 108 -29.70 -25.84 -1.00
C SER A 108 -29.24 -26.10 -2.45
N GLN A 109 -30.22 -26.13 -3.37
CA GLN A 109 -29.94 -26.18 -4.81
C GLN A 109 -29.29 -24.90 -5.35
N VAL A 110 -29.60 -23.74 -4.75
CA VAL A 110 -29.09 -22.43 -5.18
C VAL A 110 -27.56 -22.39 -5.01
N VAL A 111 -27.05 -22.91 -3.90
CA VAL A 111 -25.61 -22.95 -3.60
C VAL A 111 -24.86 -23.82 -4.60
N LEU A 112 -25.45 -24.96 -4.99
CA LEU A 112 -24.91 -25.82 -6.05
C LEU A 112 -24.82 -25.09 -7.40
N GLU A 113 -25.86 -24.35 -7.78
CA GLU A 113 -25.86 -23.55 -9.01
C GLU A 113 -24.82 -22.44 -8.97
N GLU A 114 -24.71 -21.72 -7.86
CA GLU A 114 -23.67 -20.70 -7.67
C GLU A 114 -22.25 -21.26 -7.77
N ILE A 115 -21.97 -22.41 -7.15
CA ILE A 115 -20.66 -23.07 -7.25
C ILE A 115 -20.34 -23.42 -8.70
N MET A 116 -21.30 -23.96 -9.45
CA MET A 116 -21.11 -24.32 -10.86
C MET A 116 -20.84 -23.07 -11.72
N ILE A 117 -21.59 -21.98 -11.52
CA ILE A 117 -21.39 -20.71 -12.23
C ILE A 117 -20.02 -20.10 -11.88
N ARG A 118 -19.63 -20.12 -10.60
CA ARG A 118 -18.31 -19.63 -10.16
C ARG A 118 -17.19 -20.48 -10.78
N LYS A 119 -17.36 -21.80 -10.85
CA LYS A 119 -16.39 -22.71 -11.46
C LYS A 119 -16.20 -22.47 -12.95
N GLU A 120 -17.29 -22.16 -13.67
CA GLU A 120 -17.26 -21.79 -15.08
C GLU A 120 -16.47 -20.49 -15.30
N LYS A 121 -16.70 -19.46 -14.47
CA LYS A 121 -15.95 -18.19 -14.52
C LYS A 121 -14.45 -18.35 -14.24
N LEU A 122 -14.06 -19.38 -13.50
CA LEU A 122 -12.68 -19.72 -13.15
C LEU A 122 -12.00 -20.64 -14.18
N ALA A 123 -12.67 -21.01 -15.28
CA ALA A 123 -12.14 -21.98 -16.25
C ALA A 123 -10.94 -21.46 -17.05
N ASP A 124 -10.80 -20.14 -17.19
CA ASP A 124 -9.72 -19.51 -17.97
C ASP A 124 -8.37 -19.50 -17.22
N ASP A 125 -8.39 -19.57 -15.88
CA ASP A 125 -7.19 -19.49 -15.03
C ASP A 125 -6.34 -20.76 -15.08
N THR A 126 -5.03 -20.60 -15.26
CA THR A 126 -4.06 -21.71 -15.44
C THR A 126 -3.99 -22.67 -14.26
N GLU A 127 -4.21 -22.21 -13.02
CA GLU A 127 -4.19 -23.04 -11.80
C GLU A 127 -5.52 -23.79 -11.54
N SER A 128 -6.64 -23.29 -12.06
CA SER A 128 -7.98 -23.85 -11.81
C SER A 128 -8.32 -25.04 -12.74
N LYS A 129 -7.50 -25.31 -13.76
CA LYS A 129 -7.74 -26.31 -14.81
C LYS A 129 -7.70 -27.76 -14.31
N ASP A 130 -7.00 -28.04 -13.20
CA ASP A 130 -6.81 -29.39 -12.66
C ASP A 130 -7.94 -29.88 -11.74
N ILE A 131 -9.01 -29.09 -11.52
CA ILE A 131 -10.13 -29.43 -10.65
C ILE A 131 -11.41 -29.61 -11.48
N TRP A 132 -11.95 -30.83 -11.52
CA TRP A 132 -13.19 -31.16 -12.20
C TRP A 132 -14.37 -31.26 -11.23
N ILE A 133 -15.40 -30.42 -11.41
CA ILE A 133 -16.65 -30.43 -10.63
C ILE A 133 -17.80 -30.70 -11.59
N LYS A 134 -18.65 -31.68 -11.28
CA LYS A 134 -19.80 -32.04 -12.11
C LYS A 134 -21.04 -32.30 -11.26
N ARG A 135 -22.17 -31.71 -11.65
CA ARG A 135 -23.50 -32.00 -11.06
C ARG A 135 -23.92 -33.43 -11.42
N ASP A 136 -24.39 -34.18 -10.43
CA ASP A 136 -24.90 -35.55 -10.62
C ASP A 136 -26.34 -35.48 -11.14
N MET A 137 -26.54 -35.75 -12.43
CA MET A 137 -27.86 -35.67 -13.08
C MET A 137 -28.68 -36.94 -12.91
N ASN A 138 -29.98 -36.79 -12.67
CA ASN A 138 -30.92 -37.92 -12.57
C ASN A 138 -31.12 -38.59 -13.95
N LEU A 139 -31.46 -39.88 -13.95
CA LEU A 139 -31.74 -40.67 -15.17
C LEU A 139 -32.82 -40.05 -16.07
N LYS A 140 -33.76 -39.28 -15.51
CA LYS A 140 -34.81 -38.57 -16.26
C LYS A 140 -34.29 -37.31 -16.96
N GLU A 141 -33.28 -36.65 -16.39
CA GLU A 141 -32.67 -35.44 -16.93
C GLU A 141 -31.68 -35.79 -18.04
N ARG A 142 -30.91 -36.88 -17.87
CA ARG A 142 -30.00 -37.41 -18.90
C ARG A 142 -30.69 -37.87 -20.19
N LYS A 143 -32.00 -38.10 -20.17
CA LYS A 143 -32.78 -38.49 -21.36
C LYS A 143 -33.39 -37.28 -22.10
N LYS A 144 -33.26 -36.07 -21.55
CA LYS A 144 -33.80 -34.83 -22.13
C LYS A 144 -32.74 -33.99 -22.86
N GLU A 145 -31.48 -34.43 -22.84
CA GLU A 145 -30.32 -33.86 -23.52
C GLU A 145 -30.00 -34.68 -24.77
#